data_AF-A0A8G2CMV1-F1
#
_entry.id   AF-A0A8G2CMV1-F1
#
_cell.length_a   1.000
_cell.length_b   1.000
_cell.length_c   1.000
_cell.angle_alpha   90.00
_cell.angle_beta   90.00
_cell.angle_gamma   90.00
#
_symmetry.space_group_name_H-M   'P 1'
#
loop_
_entity.id
_entity.type
_entity.pdbx_description
1 polymer ?
#
loop_
_entity_poly.entity_id
_entity_poly.type
_entity_poly.pdbx_seq_one_letter_code
_entity_poly.pdbx_strand_id
1 'polypeptide(L)'
;MAMMADAILLSADLLVSQPSASGSTAFDRLTRSRGKVSSIDAAALAALAKARFRLLRIQKTEADGRLTVHDILAGETLAIEGADLPPFPLEIPIVARVAVTGDRCGYLIGAVTPLDQDALAVAQSHAAAGGKGSFANARWAEAVYTHVVRHGTVEIPGLNRPPADGNEPGLYEEIDEALYALAQDWAALAGKPPSQELMLRARRLADQTRIFDALDAALTARDAKDELMADAFECIAAAQLETVWLRERGGSVGLTLDIIARTLDEAIATRGWPSRIRLLFDRLRPRPGNRQTSNSDLPLDRLVQRIQGLRAKTVAQGCTEQEAMAAAEKVAELLDRYGLSLNELELQAQPCEGIGIQTNRRRIAPIDECIPAIAAFFDCRVWSERAQGAPLRYIFFGLRSDVTAAQYLYEMVERAFDTETAVFRRSDLYEEMKGDRRSATNSFQIGLSRGISAKLGAMRAARDETIRSASGRDLVPVKSAMIEEEMSKLGLHLSQRSHATGKRVIRDAYTAGQEAGEKFEFAPGITTTV
;
A
#
# COMPACT_ATOMS: atom_id res chain seq x y z
N MET A 1 31.76 -20.40 18.06
CA MET A 1 30.86 -19.31 17.61
C MET A 1 30.49 -18.36 18.77
N ALA A 2 30.13 -18.86 19.96
CA ALA A 2 29.78 -18.02 21.12
C ALA A 2 30.83 -16.96 21.49
N MET A 3 32.11 -17.33 21.60
CA MET A 3 33.20 -16.36 21.88
C MET A 3 33.32 -15.24 20.84
N MET A 4 33.03 -15.53 19.57
CA MET A 4 33.08 -14.54 18.50
C MET A 4 31.86 -13.61 18.54
N ALA A 5 30.69 -14.14 18.87
CA ALA A 5 29.49 -13.34 19.10
C ALA A 5 29.65 -12.42 20.32
N ASP A 6 30.16 -12.93 21.43
CA ASP A 6 30.47 -12.15 22.64
C ASP A 6 31.49 -11.04 22.31
N ALA A 7 32.55 -11.35 21.56
CA ALA A 7 33.54 -10.37 21.14
C ALA A 7 32.94 -9.27 20.25
N ILE A 8 32.07 -9.61 19.29
CA ILE A 8 31.42 -8.63 18.40
C ILE A 8 30.47 -7.72 19.20
N LEU A 9 29.61 -8.30 20.03
CA LEU A 9 28.64 -7.55 20.82
C LEU A 9 29.33 -6.56 21.77
N LEU A 10 30.30 -7.06 22.54
CA LEU A 10 31.00 -6.25 23.54
C LEU A 10 31.92 -5.20 22.90
N SER A 11 32.55 -5.51 21.77
CA SER A 11 33.35 -4.52 21.03
C SER A 11 32.50 -3.45 20.37
N ALA A 12 31.29 -3.77 19.90
CA ALA A 12 30.35 -2.78 19.37
C ALA A 12 29.91 -1.78 20.44
N ASP A 13 29.59 -2.24 21.66
CA ASP A 13 29.19 -1.35 22.76
C ASP A 13 30.35 -0.45 23.23
N LEU A 14 31.59 -0.96 23.22
CA LEU A 14 32.79 -0.12 23.43
C LEU A 14 32.98 0.91 22.31
N LEU A 15 32.80 0.52 21.05
CA LEU A 15 33.06 1.39 19.90
C LEU A 15 32.11 2.60 19.86
N VAL A 16 30.86 2.43 20.28
CA VAL A 16 29.89 3.55 20.35
C VAL A 16 30.12 4.47 21.54
N SER A 17 30.80 3.99 22.58
CA SER A 17 31.04 4.71 23.84
C SER A 17 32.45 5.32 23.93
N GLN A 18 33.43 4.82 23.17
CA GLN A 18 34.77 5.37 23.14
C GLN A 18 34.79 6.73 22.40
N PRO A 19 35.35 7.78 23.03
CA PRO A 19 35.56 9.04 22.34
C PRO A 19 36.63 8.90 21.24
N SER A 20 36.41 9.57 20.10
CA SER A 20 37.39 9.68 19.03
C SER A 20 38.60 10.53 19.46
N ALA A 21 39.60 10.67 18.59
CA ALA A 21 40.72 11.59 18.79
C ALA A 21 40.28 13.05 19.04
N SER A 22 39.09 13.45 18.57
CA SER A 22 38.47 14.75 18.83
C SER A 22 37.71 14.84 20.16
N GLY A 23 37.76 13.80 21.00
CA GLY A 23 37.09 13.73 22.29
C GLY A 23 35.58 13.48 22.24
N SER A 24 35.01 13.27 21.05
CA SER A 24 33.56 13.06 20.86
C SER A 24 33.21 11.59 20.68
N THR A 25 32.18 11.12 21.37
CA THR A 25 31.61 9.78 21.21
C THR A 25 30.76 9.67 19.94
N ALA A 26 30.29 8.46 19.59
CA ALA A 26 29.34 8.28 18.49
C ALA A 26 28.03 9.04 18.72
N PHE A 27 27.56 9.08 19.98
CA PHE A 27 26.36 9.82 20.36
C PHE A 27 26.56 11.34 20.25
N ASP A 28 27.73 11.87 20.60
CA ASP A 28 28.04 13.30 20.41
C ASP A 28 28.05 13.71 18.93
N ARG A 29 28.44 12.80 18.03
CA ARG A 29 28.36 13.02 16.58
C ARG A 29 26.91 12.94 16.10
N LEU A 30 26.15 11.96 16.58
CA LEU A 30 24.74 11.82 16.26
C LEU A 30 23.94 13.07 16.66
N THR A 31 24.12 13.56 17.88
CA THR A 31 23.46 14.78 18.38
C THR A 31 23.78 16.00 17.53
N ARG A 32 25.03 16.15 17.05
CA ARG A 32 25.42 17.26 16.16
C ARG A 32 24.86 17.13 14.74
N SER A 33 24.70 15.90 14.25
CA SER A 33 24.19 15.63 12.90
C SER A 33 22.68 15.78 12.78
N ARG A 34 21.95 15.65 13.89
CA ARG A 34 20.50 15.79 13.94
C ARG A 34 20.13 17.27 13.95
N GLY A 35 19.28 17.69 13.01
CA GLY A 35 18.79 19.07 12.88
C GLY A 35 17.78 19.46 13.97
N LYS A 36 16.65 20.07 13.61
CA LYS A 36 15.56 20.35 14.57
C LYS A 36 14.92 19.04 15.03
N VAL A 37 15.25 18.58 16.23
CA VAL A 37 14.62 17.43 16.90
C VAL A 37 13.59 17.92 17.92
N SER A 38 12.65 17.06 18.29
CA SER A 38 11.69 17.37 19.36
C SER A 38 12.40 17.58 20.69
N SER A 39 11.74 18.24 21.66
CA SER A 39 12.31 18.42 23.01
C SER A 39 12.57 17.09 23.72
N ILE A 40 11.75 16.08 23.45
CA ILE A 40 11.88 14.73 23.99
C ILE A 40 13.12 14.05 23.40
N ASP A 41 13.27 14.07 22.08
CA ASP A 41 14.44 13.46 21.41
C ASP A 41 15.74 14.13 21.82
N ALA A 42 15.73 15.46 21.98
CA ALA A 42 16.89 16.21 22.45
C ALA A 42 17.31 15.81 23.86
N ALA A 43 16.33 15.59 24.77
CA ALA A 43 16.59 15.10 26.12
C ALA A 43 17.16 13.67 26.11
N ALA A 44 16.60 12.78 25.29
CA ALA A 44 17.08 11.40 25.13
C ALA A 44 18.51 11.36 24.57
N LEU A 45 18.80 12.14 23.52
CA LEU A 45 20.15 12.26 22.95
C LEU A 45 21.16 12.83 23.97
N ALA A 46 20.73 13.80 24.79
CA ALA A 46 21.57 14.34 25.85
C ALA A 46 21.85 13.31 26.96
N ALA A 47 20.88 12.45 27.28
CA ALA A 47 21.06 11.35 28.23
C ALA A 47 22.00 10.27 27.68
N LEU A 48 21.85 9.90 26.39
CA LEU A 48 22.72 8.96 25.68
C LEU A 48 24.18 9.44 25.62
N ALA A 49 24.41 10.72 25.31
CA ALA A 49 25.75 11.31 25.28
C ALA A 49 26.44 11.31 26.66
N LYS A 50 25.65 11.30 27.74
CA LYS A 50 26.14 11.24 29.12
C LYS A 50 26.18 9.83 29.70
N ALA A 51 25.76 8.82 28.93
CA ALA A 51 25.69 7.45 29.40
C ALA A 51 27.08 6.93 29.81
N ARG A 52 27.13 6.14 30.88
CA ARG A 52 28.38 5.60 31.43
C ARG A 52 28.23 4.14 31.74
N PHE A 53 29.30 3.37 31.56
CA PHE A 53 29.41 2.05 32.14
C PHE A 53 29.36 2.16 33.65
N ARG A 54 28.53 1.32 34.27
CA ARG A 54 28.36 1.19 35.70
C ARG A 54 28.46 -0.27 36.10
N LEU A 55 28.96 -0.51 37.31
CA LEU A 55 28.99 -1.82 37.93
C LEU A 55 27.81 -1.89 38.89
N LEU A 56 26.79 -2.65 38.53
CA LEU A 56 25.49 -2.64 39.20
C LEU A 56 25.22 -3.97 39.88
N ARG A 57 24.46 -3.94 40.96
CA ARG A 57 23.86 -5.12 41.59
C ARG A 57 22.35 -4.92 41.67
N ILE A 58 21.59 -5.84 41.10
CA ILE A 58 20.12 -5.79 41.17
C ILE A 58 19.70 -6.15 42.60
N GLN A 59 18.97 -5.24 43.25
CA GLN A 59 18.47 -5.41 44.63
C GLN A 59 17.03 -5.90 44.63
N LYS A 60 16.19 -5.38 43.73
CA LYS A 60 14.76 -5.68 43.67
C LYS A 60 14.22 -5.51 42.26
N THR A 61 13.31 -6.39 41.87
CA THR A 61 12.46 -6.25 40.68
C THR A 61 11.05 -5.94 41.13
N GLU A 62 10.46 -4.86 40.62
CA GLU A 62 9.09 -4.45 40.91
C GLU A 62 8.09 -5.15 39.98
N ALA A 63 6.82 -5.19 40.37
CA ALA A 63 5.77 -5.87 39.61
C ALA A 63 5.48 -5.24 38.24
N ASP A 64 5.89 -3.98 38.02
CA ASP A 64 5.78 -3.25 36.76
C ASP A 64 7.03 -3.38 35.87
N GLY A 65 8.00 -4.23 36.26
CA GLY A 65 9.25 -4.45 35.53
C GLY A 65 10.36 -3.45 35.85
N ARG A 66 10.14 -2.47 36.75
CA ARG A 66 11.23 -1.59 37.21
C ARG A 66 12.23 -2.33 38.07
N LEU A 67 13.51 -1.96 37.93
CA LEU A 67 14.59 -2.54 38.73
C LEU A 67 15.16 -1.50 39.68
N THR A 68 15.33 -1.88 40.95
CA THR A 68 16.18 -1.14 41.89
C THR A 68 17.58 -1.74 41.85
N VAL A 69 18.56 -0.94 41.44
CA VAL A 69 19.96 -1.38 41.33
C VAL A 69 20.87 -0.55 42.23
N HIS A 70 21.88 -1.19 42.80
CA HIS A 70 22.95 -0.53 43.55
C HIS A 70 24.20 -0.42 42.66
N ASP A 71 24.68 0.80 42.42
CA ASP A 71 25.96 1.02 41.77
C ASP A 71 27.08 0.77 42.79
N ILE A 72 27.79 -0.34 42.61
CA ILE A 72 28.83 -0.82 43.52
C ILE A 72 30.00 0.17 43.63
N LEU A 73 30.27 0.94 42.57
CA LEU A 73 31.40 1.87 42.53
C LEU A 73 31.03 3.25 43.05
N ALA A 74 29.85 3.74 42.68
CA ALA A 74 29.37 5.04 43.14
C ALA A 74 28.73 4.99 44.55
N GLY A 75 28.34 3.81 45.02
CA GLY A 75 27.64 3.62 46.29
C GLY A 75 26.21 4.16 46.28
N GLU A 76 25.64 4.45 45.10
CA GLU A 76 24.30 5.01 44.94
C GLU A 76 23.27 3.95 44.51
N THR A 77 22.01 4.17 44.85
CA THR A 77 20.90 3.34 44.37
C THR A 77 20.17 4.07 43.25
N LEU A 78 19.89 3.36 42.15
CA LEU A 78 19.22 3.87 40.96
C LEU A 78 17.97 3.05 40.66
N ALA A 79 16.93 3.71 40.15
CA ALA A 79 15.79 3.05 39.55
C ALA A 79 16.04 2.91 38.05
N ILE A 80 15.91 1.71 37.50
CA ILE A 80 16.02 1.42 36.08
C ILE A 80 14.63 1.09 35.53
N GLU A 81 14.24 1.77 34.46
CA GLU A 81 12.99 1.52 33.74
C GLU A 81 13.24 0.85 32.39
N GLY A 82 12.23 0.12 31.90
CA GLY A 82 12.26 -0.48 30.56
C GLY A 82 13.35 -1.53 30.36
N ALA A 83 13.88 -2.10 31.45
CA ALA A 83 14.83 -3.20 31.39
C ALA A 83 14.06 -4.49 31.09
N ASP A 84 13.95 -4.84 29.82
CA ASP A 84 13.44 -6.14 29.38
C ASP A 84 14.50 -7.23 29.65
N LEU A 85 14.76 -7.48 30.94
CA LEU A 85 15.68 -8.52 31.37
C LEU A 85 14.89 -9.80 31.66
N PRO A 86 15.40 -10.97 31.23
CA PRO A 86 14.82 -12.25 31.63
C PRO A 86 14.89 -12.42 33.16
N PRO A 87 14.16 -13.38 33.75
CA PRO A 87 14.27 -13.70 35.17
C PRO A 87 15.73 -13.89 35.60
N PHE A 88 16.25 -12.88 36.31
CA PHE A 88 17.67 -12.76 36.61
C PHE A 88 17.92 -13.05 38.09
N PRO A 89 18.90 -13.89 38.46
CA PRO A 89 19.21 -14.15 39.86
C PRO A 89 19.64 -12.85 40.56
N LEU A 90 18.93 -12.49 41.63
CA LEU A 90 19.29 -11.33 42.45
C LEU A 90 20.74 -11.46 42.95
N GLU A 91 21.37 -10.31 43.19
CA GLU A 91 22.75 -10.20 43.71
C GLU A 91 23.91 -10.46 42.75
N ILE A 92 23.67 -11.02 41.55
CA ILE A 92 24.74 -11.15 40.54
C ILE A 92 25.14 -9.74 40.05
N PRO A 93 26.43 -9.37 40.14
CA PRO A 93 26.90 -8.09 39.62
C PRO A 93 26.86 -8.08 38.10
N ILE A 94 26.44 -6.97 37.53
CA ILE A 94 26.40 -6.74 36.08
C ILE A 94 27.22 -5.50 35.72
N VAL A 95 27.83 -5.53 34.54
CA VAL A 95 28.32 -4.33 33.86
C VAL A 95 27.35 -3.99 32.76
N ALA A 96 26.86 -2.76 32.79
CA ALA A 96 25.99 -2.22 31.75
C ALA A 96 26.23 -0.72 31.60
N ARG A 97 25.95 -0.19 30.41
CA ARG A 97 25.95 1.24 30.18
C ARG A 97 24.58 1.82 30.53
N VAL A 98 24.58 2.85 31.36
CA VAL A 98 23.35 3.47 31.88
C VAL A 98 23.28 4.92 31.43
N ALA A 99 22.19 5.30 30.78
CA ALA A 99 21.81 6.71 30.63
C ALA A 99 20.84 7.09 31.74
N VAL A 100 21.07 8.24 32.36
CA VAL A 100 20.21 8.77 33.41
C VAL A 100 19.52 10.01 32.88
N THR A 101 18.19 10.02 32.95
CA THR A 101 17.34 11.15 32.55
C THR A 101 17.19 12.16 33.70
N GLY A 102 16.62 13.34 33.40
CA GLY A 102 16.56 14.47 34.34
C GLY A 102 15.74 14.20 35.62
N ASP A 103 14.85 13.21 35.57
CA ASP A 103 14.05 12.66 36.68
C ASP A 103 14.79 11.63 37.53
N ARG A 104 16.08 11.37 37.26
CA ARG A 104 16.93 10.35 37.90
C ARG A 104 16.51 8.91 37.62
N CYS A 105 15.67 8.67 36.62
CA CYS A 105 15.44 7.34 36.08
C CYS A 105 16.61 6.92 35.18
N GLY A 106 17.06 5.67 35.31
CA GLY A 106 18.10 5.08 34.49
C GLY A 106 17.53 4.16 33.42
N TYR A 107 18.22 4.06 32.29
CA TYR A 107 17.92 3.11 31.21
C TYR A 107 19.20 2.35 30.85
N LEU A 108 19.09 1.02 30.75
CA LEU A 108 20.17 0.16 30.27
C LEU A 108 20.31 0.33 28.77
N ILE A 109 21.55 0.45 28.29
CA ILE A 109 21.87 0.65 26.88
C ILE A 109 23.00 -0.29 26.52
N GLY A 110 22.88 -0.96 25.39
CA GLY A 110 23.91 -1.87 24.90
C GLY A 110 23.93 -3.18 25.68
N ALA A 111 25.12 -3.75 25.85
CA ALA A 111 25.27 -5.08 26.41
C ALA A 111 25.11 -5.06 27.94
N VAL A 112 24.33 -5.99 28.47
CA VAL A 112 24.24 -6.26 29.90
C VAL A 112 25.05 -7.52 30.18
N THR A 113 26.17 -7.36 30.87
CA THR A 113 27.16 -8.42 31.07
C THR A 113 27.18 -8.86 32.53
N PRO A 114 26.64 -10.04 32.88
CA PRO A 114 26.79 -10.58 34.23
C PRO A 114 28.25 -10.92 34.49
N LEU A 115 28.69 -10.78 35.74
CA LEU A 115 30.06 -11.02 36.18
C LEU A 115 30.13 -12.16 37.19
N ASP A 116 31.11 -13.04 37.00
CA ASP A 116 31.56 -13.97 38.04
C ASP A 116 32.52 -13.26 39.03
N GLN A 117 33.08 -14.01 39.98
CA GLN A 117 33.99 -13.44 40.99
C GLN A 117 35.28 -12.88 40.39
N ASP A 118 35.83 -13.53 39.36
CA ASP A 118 37.08 -13.13 38.72
C ASP A 118 36.89 -11.85 37.89
N ALA A 119 35.83 -11.80 37.08
CA ALA A 119 35.46 -10.63 36.30
C ALA A 119 35.06 -9.44 37.21
N LEU A 120 34.41 -9.69 38.35
CA LEU A 120 34.13 -8.68 39.35
C LEU A 120 35.41 -8.09 39.95
N ALA A 121 36.41 -8.92 40.26
CA ALA A 121 37.70 -8.45 40.76
C ALA A 121 38.43 -7.57 39.73
N VAL A 122 38.34 -7.90 38.44
CA VAL A 122 38.84 -7.04 37.34
C VAL A 122 38.12 -5.69 37.32
N ALA A 123 36.79 -5.69 37.43
CA ALA A 123 36.02 -4.45 37.45
C ALA A 123 36.41 -3.54 38.64
N GLN A 124 36.53 -4.12 39.84
CA GLN A 124 36.87 -3.38 41.07
C GLN A 124 38.29 -2.84 41.06
N SER A 125 39.26 -3.62 40.58
CA SER A 125 40.68 -3.21 40.52
C SER A 125 40.91 -2.05 39.55
N HIS A 126 40.27 -2.08 38.38
CA HIS A 126 40.39 -0.99 37.39
C HIS A 126 39.61 0.26 37.78
N ALA A 127 38.49 0.12 38.49
CA ALA A 127 37.76 1.28 39.02
C ALA A 127 38.54 2.00 40.12
N ALA A 128 39.26 1.26 40.99
CA ALA A 128 40.11 1.82 42.03
C ALA A 128 41.33 2.61 41.47
N ALA A 129 41.74 2.34 40.23
CA ALA A 129 42.86 3.01 39.56
C ALA A 129 42.59 4.48 39.13
N GLY A 130 41.40 5.02 39.41
CA GLY A 130 41.23 6.47 39.62
C GLY A 130 41.33 7.39 38.40
N GLY A 131 40.83 6.99 37.23
CA GLY A 131 40.76 7.89 36.07
C GLY A 131 39.53 8.79 36.08
N LYS A 132 39.70 10.13 36.07
CA LYS A 132 38.61 11.08 35.81
C LYS A 132 38.44 11.31 34.30
N GLY A 133 37.28 10.97 33.73
CA GLY A 133 36.91 11.29 32.34
C GLY A 133 36.23 10.15 31.57
N SER A 134 35.64 10.47 30.41
CA SER A 134 34.93 9.50 29.54
C SER A 134 35.86 8.36 29.04
N PHE A 135 37.11 8.68 28.69
CA PHE A 135 38.12 7.67 28.33
C PHE A 135 38.41 6.68 29.46
N ALA A 136 38.40 7.14 30.72
CA ALA A 136 38.62 6.25 31.86
C ALA A 136 37.44 5.29 32.05
N ASN A 137 36.21 5.76 31.83
CA ASN A 137 35.00 4.94 31.93
C ASN A 137 34.95 3.83 30.87
N ALA A 138 35.31 4.13 29.62
CA ALA A 138 35.36 3.10 28.57
C ALA A 138 36.52 2.12 28.77
N ARG A 139 37.66 2.56 29.31
CA ARG A 139 38.85 1.72 29.49
C ARG A 139 38.70 0.63 30.55
N TRP A 140 38.03 0.89 31.66
CA TRP A 140 37.80 -0.17 32.64
C TRP A 140 36.74 -1.17 32.13
N ALA A 141 35.72 -0.70 31.41
CA ALA A 141 34.76 -1.58 30.74
C ALA A 141 35.47 -2.46 29.68
N GLU A 142 36.41 -1.90 28.93
CA GLU A 142 37.25 -2.65 27.99
C GLU A 142 38.06 -3.75 28.69
N ALA A 143 38.64 -3.48 29.86
CA ALA A 143 39.35 -4.49 30.65
C ALA A 143 38.43 -5.63 31.09
N VAL A 144 37.22 -5.31 31.56
CA VAL A 144 36.21 -6.30 31.95
C VAL A 144 35.76 -7.12 30.74
N TYR A 145 35.39 -6.48 29.63
CA TYR A 145 34.96 -7.18 28.42
C TYR A 145 36.07 -8.03 27.81
N THR A 146 37.32 -7.56 27.84
CA THR A 146 38.49 -8.37 27.43
C THR A 146 38.62 -9.62 28.29
N HIS A 147 38.42 -9.49 29.61
CA HIS A 147 38.41 -10.64 30.51
C HIS A 147 37.28 -11.61 30.17
N VAL A 148 36.04 -11.10 30.03
CA VAL A 148 34.86 -11.92 29.71
C VAL A 148 35.02 -12.68 28.39
N VAL A 149 35.54 -12.04 27.34
CA VAL A 149 35.77 -12.70 26.04
C VAL A 149 36.83 -13.80 26.15
N ARG A 150 37.86 -13.61 26.98
CA ARG A 150 38.98 -14.56 27.10
C ARG A 150 38.67 -15.73 28.04
N HIS A 151 37.96 -15.46 29.13
CA HIS A 151 37.81 -16.38 30.25
C HIS A 151 36.37 -16.83 30.47
N GLY A 152 35.41 -16.21 29.79
CA GLY A 152 33.98 -16.42 30.02
C GLY A 152 33.46 -15.56 31.17
N THR A 153 32.18 -15.76 31.49
CA THR A 153 31.51 -15.20 32.66
C THR A 153 30.27 -16.04 32.98
N VAL A 154 29.46 -15.63 33.95
CA VAL A 154 28.17 -16.27 34.28
C VAL A 154 27.27 -16.33 33.05
N GLU A 155 26.76 -17.51 32.74
CA GLU A 155 25.84 -17.74 31.64
C GLU A 155 24.39 -17.67 32.12
N ILE A 156 23.60 -16.80 31.50
CA ILE A 156 22.20 -16.53 31.85
C ILE A 156 21.37 -16.66 30.57
N PRO A 157 20.52 -17.70 30.46
CA PRO A 157 19.62 -17.88 29.32
C PRO A 157 18.71 -16.67 29.11
N GLY A 158 18.57 -16.24 27.85
CA GLY A 158 17.79 -15.06 27.47
C GLY A 158 18.51 -13.72 27.70
N LEU A 159 19.71 -13.71 28.29
CA LEU A 159 20.50 -12.49 28.49
C LEU A 159 21.77 -12.49 27.64
N ASN A 160 22.69 -13.42 27.90
CA ASN A 160 23.96 -13.56 27.18
C ASN A 160 24.11 -14.93 26.53
N ARG A 161 23.07 -15.77 26.61
CA ARG A 161 22.95 -17.04 25.92
C ARG A 161 21.54 -17.19 25.37
N PRO A 162 21.33 -18.03 24.33
CA PRO A 162 20.00 -18.35 23.85
C PRO A 162 19.08 -18.84 25.00
N PRO A 163 17.77 -18.54 24.96
CA PRO A 163 16.81 -19.06 25.93
C PRO A 163 16.85 -20.60 25.97
N ALA A 164 16.69 -21.18 27.15
CA ALA A 164 16.77 -22.64 27.35
C ALA A 164 15.61 -23.41 26.69
N ASP A 165 14.53 -22.70 26.37
CA ASP A 165 13.26 -23.16 25.80
C ASP A 165 13.22 -23.12 24.26
N GLY A 166 14.31 -22.73 23.60
CA GLY A 166 14.43 -22.84 22.13
C GLY A 166 13.62 -21.81 21.33
N ASN A 167 12.99 -20.84 22.00
CA ASN A 167 12.41 -19.65 21.38
C ASN A 167 13.52 -18.64 21.03
N GLU A 168 14.46 -19.03 20.16
CA GLU A 168 15.10 -18.02 19.33
C GLU A 168 14.01 -17.40 18.45
N PRO A 169 14.01 -16.07 18.25
CA PRO A 169 13.07 -15.52 17.30
C PRO A 169 13.28 -16.21 15.97
N GLY A 170 12.23 -16.86 15.46
CA GLY A 170 12.34 -17.60 14.21
C GLY A 170 12.84 -16.66 13.11
N LEU A 171 13.62 -17.16 12.14
CA LEU A 171 14.15 -16.38 11.02
C LEU A 171 13.07 -15.51 10.30
N TYR A 172 11.80 -15.86 10.48
CA TYR A 172 10.62 -15.28 9.85
C TYR A 172 9.57 -14.76 10.85
N GLU A 173 9.87 -14.66 12.15
CA GLU A 173 8.87 -14.31 13.18
C GLU A 173 8.35 -12.86 13.06
N GLU A 174 9.12 -11.97 12.44
CA GLU A 174 8.70 -10.59 12.15
C GLU A 174 7.86 -10.46 10.86
N ILE A 175 7.69 -11.53 10.09
CA ILE A 175 6.93 -11.51 8.84
C ILE A 175 5.42 -11.64 9.12
N ASP A 176 4.60 -10.89 8.37
CA ASP A 176 3.15 -11.04 8.36
C ASP A 176 2.74 -12.53 8.23
N GLU A 177 1.94 -13.02 9.18
CA GLU A 177 1.56 -14.43 9.29
C GLU A 177 0.93 -14.98 8.00
N ALA A 178 0.09 -14.18 7.34
CA ALA A 178 -0.56 -14.58 6.10
C ALA A 178 0.42 -14.70 4.93
N LEU A 179 1.42 -13.83 4.87
CA LEU A 179 2.51 -13.90 3.89
C LEU A 179 3.40 -15.12 4.16
N TYR A 180 3.75 -15.38 5.42
CA TYR A 180 4.57 -16.54 5.78
C TYR A 180 3.87 -17.87 5.46
N ALA A 181 2.59 -18.00 5.82
CA ALA A 181 1.78 -19.18 5.47
C ALA A 181 1.69 -19.38 3.94
N LEU A 182 1.55 -18.29 3.17
CA LEU A 182 1.57 -18.37 1.71
C LEU A 182 2.93 -18.85 1.17
N ALA A 183 4.03 -18.39 1.76
CA ALA A 183 5.38 -18.81 1.37
C ALA A 183 5.62 -20.29 1.65
N GLN A 184 5.12 -20.83 2.77
CA GLN A 184 5.18 -22.27 3.06
C GLN A 184 4.44 -23.09 1.99
N ASP A 185 3.23 -22.65 1.61
CA ASP A 185 2.46 -23.31 0.54
C ASP A 185 3.19 -23.26 -0.82
N TRP A 186 3.91 -22.18 -1.11
CA TRP A 186 4.71 -22.06 -2.35
C TRP A 186 5.98 -22.89 -2.30
N ALA A 187 6.68 -22.92 -1.18
CA ALA A 187 7.87 -23.75 -0.99
C ALA A 187 7.53 -25.24 -1.18
N ALA A 188 6.35 -25.67 -0.73
CA ALA A 188 5.85 -27.03 -0.91
C ALA A 188 5.60 -27.42 -2.38
N LEU A 189 5.49 -26.45 -3.32
CA LEU A 189 5.38 -26.75 -4.75
C LEU A 189 6.67 -27.33 -5.34
N ALA A 190 7.83 -27.04 -4.73
CA ALA A 190 9.15 -27.47 -5.20
C ALA A 190 9.35 -27.23 -6.72
N GLY A 191 9.03 -26.03 -7.19
CA GLY A 191 9.20 -25.61 -8.59
C GLY A 191 8.05 -25.95 -9.54
N LYS A 192 6.97 -26.58 -9.06
CA LYS A 192 5.74 -26.77 -9.85
C LYS A 192 4.96 -25.46 -9.99
N PRO A 193 4.19 -25.26 -11.07
CA PRO A 193 3.35 -24.09 -11.21
C PRO A 193 2.27 -24.04 -10.10
N PRO A 194 1.99 -22.86 -9.52
CA PRO A 194 0.97 -22.72 -8.48
C PRO A 194 -0.43 -22.94 -9.06
N SER A 195 -1.36 -23.40 -8.21
CA SER A 195 -2.77 -23.46 -8.57
C SER A 195 -3.38 -22.05 -8.72
N GLN A 196 -4.53 -21.94 -9.39
CA GLN A 196 -5.23 -20.65 -9.53
C GLN A 196 -5.58 -20.03 -8.16
N GLU A 197 -6.01 -20.84 -7.20
CA GLU A 197 -6.35 -20.36 -5.85
C GLU A 197 -5.12 -19.81 -5.12
N LEU A 198 -4.00 -20.51 -5.24
CA LEU A 198 -2.76 -20.14 -4.58
C LEU A 198 -2.16 -18.86 -5.19
N MET A 199 -2.27 -18.70 -6.52
CA MET A 199 -1.95 -17.45 -7.21
C MET A 199 -2.88 -16.31 -6.78
N LEU A 200 -4.18 -16.57 -6.65
CA LEU A 200 -5.16 -15.56 -6.23
C LEU A 200 -4.89 -15.05 -4.80
N ARG A 201 -4.45 -15.92 -3.88
CA ARG A 201 -3.99 -15.53 -2.54
C ARG A 201 -2.82 -14.56 -2.60
N ALA A 202 -1.80 -14.83 -3.42
CA ALA A 202 -0.67 -13.92 -3.61
C ALA A 202 -1.10 -12.55 -4.14
N ARG A 203 -1.99 -12.52 -5.15
CA ARG A 203 -2.54 -11.28 -5.73
C ARG A 203 -3.32 -10.46 -4.68
N ARG A 204 -4.11 -11.12 -3.84
CA ARG A 204 -4.92 -10.46 -2.79
C ARG A 204 -4.05 -9.80 -1.71
N LEU A 205 -2.92 -10.43 -1.38
CA LEU A 205 -1.95 -9.90 -0.41
C LEU A 205 -1.00 -8.85 -1.02
N ALA A 206 -1.17 -8.46 -2.28
CA ALA A 206 -0.32 -7.45 -2.91
C ALA A 206 -0.59 -6.05 -2.33
N ASP A 207 0.24 -5.63 -1.38
CA ASP A 207 0.35 -4.27 -0.87
C ASP A 207 1.81 -3.92 -0.61
N GLN A 208 2.09 -2.65 -0.30
CA GLN A 208 3.46 -2.16 -0.15
C GLN A 208 4.22 -2.87 0.97
N THR A 209 3.60 -3.07 2.14
CA THR A 209 4.26 -3.68 3.29
C THR A 209 4.62 -5.13 3.01
N ARG A 210 3.67 -5.92 2.51
CA ARG A 210 3.89 -7.34 2.23
C ARG A 210 4.85 -7.57 1.07
N ILE A 211 4.88 -6.69 0.08
CA ILE A 211 5.90 -6.73 -0.99
C ILE A 211 7.29 -6.49 -0.40
N PHE A 212 7.42 -5.56 0.55
CA PHE A 212 8.69 -5.25 1.20
C PHE A 212 9.15 -6.43 2.06
N ASP A 213 8.25 -6.98 2.87
CA ASP A 213 8.52 -8.17 3.70
C ASP A 213 8.92 -9.36 2.82
N ALA A 214 8.24 -9.60 1.70
CA ALA A 214 8.58 -10.69 0.79
C ALA A 214 9.98 -10.51 0.15
N LEU A 215 10.33 -9.28 -0.26
CA LEU A 215 11.65 -9.00 -0.83
C LEU A 215 12.78 -9.16 0.20
N ASP A 216 12.56 -8.71 1.43
CA ASP A 216 13.54 -8.85 2.51
C ASP A 216 13.68 -10.32 2.93
N ALA A 217 12.56 -11.01 3.15
CA ALA A 217 12.52 -12.42 3.50
C ALA A 217 13.19 -13.33 2.45
N ALA A 218 13.03 -13.01 1.16
CA ALA A 218 13.74 -13.72 0.09
C ALA A 218 15.26 -13.63 0.26
N LEU A 219 15.79 -12.44 0.57
CA LEU A 219 17.22 -12.24 0.76
C LEU A 219 17.73 -12.90 2.05
N THR A 220 16.95 -12.79 3.13
CA THR A 220 17.23 -13.42 4.42
C THR A 220 17.28 -14.94 4.28
N ALA A 221 16.33 -15.54 3.56
CA ALA A 221 16.31 -16.97 3.24
C ALA A 221 17.54 -17.39 2.40
N ARG A 222 17.94 -16.60 1.39
CA ARG A 222 19.17 -16.87 0.61
C ARG A 222 20.42 -16.84 1.49
N ASP A 223 20.54 -15.86 2.37
CA ASP A 223 21.69 -15.76 3.29
C ASP A 223 21.74 -16.94 4.27
N ALA A 224 20.57 -17.41 4.71
CA ALA A 224 20.42 -18.61 5.52
C ALA A 224 20.58 -19.93 4.74
N LYS A 225 20.74 -19.87 3.40
CA LYS A 225 20.80 -21.02 2.48
C LYS A 225 19.52 -21.87 2.46
N ASP A 226 18.39 -21.26 2.76
CA ASP A 226 17.06 -21.85 2.62
C ASP A 226 16.52 -21.54 1.21
N GLU A 227 16.99 -22.31 0.22
CA GLU A 227 16.71 -22.06 -1.19
C GLU A 227 15.21 -22.17 -1.54
N LEU A 228 14.48 -23.08 -0.87
CA LEU A 228 13.06 -23.29 -1.11
C LEU A 228 12.22 -22.08 -0.66
N MET A 229 12.51 -21.54 0.53
CA MET A 229 11.83 -20.34 1.02
C MET A 229 12.24 -19.10 0.24
N ALA A 230 13.52 -18.99 -0.14
CA ALA A 230 13.98 -17.91 -0.99
C ALA A 230 13.22 -17.87 -2.32
N ASP A 231 13.15 -19.01 -3.02
CA ASP A 231 12.42 -19.13 -4.29
C ASP A 231 10.92 -18.84 -4.09
N ALA A 232 10.31 -19.32 -3.01
CA ALA A 232 8.91 -19.06 -2.68
C ALA A 232 8.64 -17.55 -2.52
N PHE A 233 9.41 -16.85 -1.67
CA PHE A 233 9.24 -15.41 -1.46
C PHE A 233 9.52 -14.59 -2.71
N GLU A 234 10.55 -14.94 -3.50
CA GLU A 234 10.84 -14.27 -4.77
C GLU A 234 9.67 -14.37 -5.75
N CYS A 235 9.11 -15.57 -5.88
CA CYS A 235 8.00 -15.77 -6.79
C CYS A 235 6.75 -15.03 -6.26
N ILE A 236 6.49 -15.00 -4.94
CA ILE A 236 5.36 -14.28 -4.35
C ILE A 236 5.51 -12.79 -4.64
N ALA A 237 6.69 -12.23 -4.40
CA ALA A 237 7.00 -10.84 -4.68
C ALA A 237 6.80 -10.52 -6.18
N ALA A 238 7.23 -11.41 -7.09
CA ALA A 238 6.99 -11.25 -8.52
C ALA A 238 5.49 -11.18 -8.86
N ALA A 239 4.68 -12.10 -8.33
CA ALA A 239 3.24 -12.11 -8.54
C ALA A 239 2.55 -10.87 -7.95
N GLN A 240 3.00 -10.38 -6.79
CA GLN A 240 2.47 -9.16 -6.18
C GLN A 240 2.84 -7.91 -6.99
N LEU A 241 4.08 -7.81 -7.49
CA LEU A 241 4.51 -6.72 -8.36
C LEU A 241 3.77 -6.72 -9.71
N GLU A 242 3.54 -7.90 -10.29
CA GLU A 242 2.67 -8.06 -11.46
C GLU A 242 1.25 -7.58 -11.16
N THR A 243 0.71 -7.94 -9.99
CA THR A 243 -0.62 -7.49 -9.57
C THR A 243 -0.70 -5.97 -9.46
N VAL A 244 0.32 -5.32 -8.87
CA VAL A 244 0.37 -3.86 -8.77
C VAL A 244 0.41 -3.22 -10.17
N TRP A 245 1.22 -3.75 -11.08
CA TRP A 245 1.28 -3.29 -12.47
C TRP A 245 -0.06 -3.46 -13.21
N LEU A 246 -0.73 -4.60 -13.03
CA LEU A 246 -2.04 -4.86 -13.61
C LEU A 246 -3.12 -3.92 -13.05
N ARG A 247 -3.10 -3.63 -11.75
CA ARG A 247 -4.00 -2.66 -11.12
C ARG A 247 -3.78 -1.25 -11.67
N GLU A 248 -2.53 -0.86 -11.88
CA GLU A 248 -2.17 0.42 -12.51
C GLU A 248 -2.75 0.52 -13.92
N ARG A 249 -2.57 -0.52 -14.76
CA ARG A 249 -3.20 -0.59 -16.08
C ARG A 249 -4.72 -0.68 -16.04
N GLY A 250 -5.27 -1.26 -14.98
CA GLY A 250 -6.69 -1.28 -14.66
C GLY A 250 -7.22 0.07 -14.17
N GLY A 251 -6.39 1.10 -14.06
CA GLY A 251 -6.77 2.47 -13.71
C GLY A 251 -6.65 2.81 -12.22
N SER A 252 -6.31 1.86 -11.36
CA SER A 252 -6.05 2.10 -9.93
C SER A 252 -4.72 2.83 -9.73
N VAL A 253 -4.69 3.91 -8.93
CA VAL A 253 -3.47 4.73 -8.73
C VAL A 253 -3.00 4.79 -7.27
N GLY A 254 -3.61 4.00 -6.38
CA GLY A 254 -3.29 4.03 -4.95
C GLY A 254 -1.89 3.52 -4.61
N LEU A 255 -1.39 2.55 -5.38
CA LEU A 255 -0.05 1.98 -5.27
C LEU A 255 0.45 1.67 -6.68
N THR A 256 1.61 2.18 -7.05
CA THR A 256 2.25 1.94 -8.35
C THR A 256 3.67 1.41 -8.15
N LEU A 257 4.24 0.82 -9.21
CA LEU A 257 5.63 0.34 -9.15
C LEU A 257 6.62 1.47 -8.86
N ASP A 258 6.34 2.69 -9.34
CA ASP A 258 7.18 3.86 -9.08
C ASP A 258 7.10 4.32 -7.61
N ILE A 259 5.91 4.26 -6.99
CA ILE A 259 5.75 4.55 -5.56
C ILE A 259 6.53 3.53 -4.73
N ILE A 260 6.45 2.24 -5.08
CA ILE A 260 7.20 1.16 -4.43
C ILE A 260 8.70 1.41 -4.57
N ALA A 261 9.19 1.67 -5.78
CA ALA A 261 10.61 1.91 -6.05
C ALA A 261 11.15 3.10 -5.24
N ARG A 262 10.43 4.23 -5.24
CA ARG A 262 10.82 5.41 -4.47
C ARG A 262 10.86 5.14 -2.97
N THR A 263 9.88 4.40 -2.45
CA THR A 263 9.81 4.09 -1.02
C THR A 263 10.90 3.10 -0.61
N LEU A 264 11.28 2.16 -1.49
CA LEU A 264 12.46 1.31 -1.30
C LEU A 264 13.75 2.13 -1.27
N ASP A 265 13.92 3.07 -2.21
CA ASP A 265 15.10 3.93 -2.26
C ASP A 265 15.23 4.78 -0.97
N GLU A 266 14.10 5.30 -0.45
CA GLU A 266 14.03 6.00 0.84
C GLU A 266 14.39 5.07 2.01
N ALA A 267 13.91 3.82 2.03
CA ALA A 267 14.22 2.84 3.06
C ALA A 267 15.71 2.43 3.06
N ILE A 268 16.31 2.26 1.89
CA ILE A 268 17.75 1.99 1.75
C ILE A 268 18.57 3.17 2.28
N ALA A 269 18.18 4.40 1.92
CA ALA A 269 18.91 5.59 2.34
C ALA A 269 18.80 5.91 3.84
N THR A 270 17.65 5.63 4.46
CA THR A 270 17.33 6.12 5.82
C THR A 270 17.22 5.02 6.88
N ARG A 271 16.86 3.79 6.49
CA ARG A 271 16.60 2.66 7.39
C ARG A 271 17.65 1.56 7.31
N GLY A 272 18.69 1.74 6.48
CA GLY A 272 19.82 0.81 6.38
C GLY A 272 19.50 -0.49 5.65
N TRP A 273 18.46 -0.52 4.83
CA TRP A 273 18.10 -1.70 4.05
C TRP A 273 19.21 -2.08 3.05
N PRO A 274 19.51 -3.37 2.83
CA PRO A 274 20.56 -3.80 1.91
C PRO A 274 20.30 -3.33 0.46
N SER A 275 21.30 -2.78 -0.21
CA SER A 275 21.16 -2.30 -1.61
C SER A 275 20.75 -3.39 -2.61
N ARG A 276 21.06 -4.67 -2.30
CA ARG A 276 20.63 -5.84 -3.08
C ARG A 276 19.10 -6.01 -3.17
N ILE A 277 18.32 -5.42 -2.25
CA ILE A 277 16.85 -5.48 -2.32
C ILE A 277 16.31 -4.69 -3.53
N ARG A 278 17.00 -3.58 -3.89
CA ARG A 278 16.66 -2.79 -5.08
C ARG A 278 16.90 -3.58 -6.36
N LEU A 279 18.00 -4.32 -6.41
CA LEU A 279 18.35 -5.20 -7.53
C LEU A 279 17.33 -6.34 -7.68
N LEU A 280 16.92 -6.93 -6.55
CA LEU A 280 15.87 -7.96 -6.55
C LEU A 280 14.57 -7.39 -7.10
N PHE A 281 14.11 -6.24 -6.59
CA PHE A 281 12.93 -5.57 -7.13
C PHE A 281 13.04 -5.28 -8.64
N ASP A 282 14.19 -4.78 -9.12
CA ASP A 282 14.37 -4.49 -10.56
C ASP A 282 14.38 -5.74 -11.44
N ARG A 283 14.78 -6.88 -10.88
CA ARG A 283 14.72 -8.18 -11.54
C ARG A 283 13.30 -8.70 -11.62
N LEU A 284 12.55 -8.60 -10.52
CA LEU A 284 11.20 -9.16 -10.40
C LEU A 284 10.11 -8.26 -11.00
N ARG A 285 10.34 -6.95 -11.08
CA ARG A 285 9.32 -6.03 -11.60
C ARG A 285 8.94 -6.41 -13.04
N PRO A 286 7.64 -6.39 -13.38
CA PRO A 286 7.19 -6.59 -14.74
C PRO A 286 7.88 -5.58 -15.67
N ARG A 287 8.44 -6.07 -16.76
CA ARG A 287 8.89 -5.20 -17.85
C ARG A 287 7.72 -5.05 -18.81
N PRO A 288 7.43 -3.84 -19.30
CA PRO A 288 6.52 -3.71 -20.44
C PRO A 288 7.10 -4.57 -21.54
N GLY A 289 6.42 -5.68 -21.86
CA GLY A 289 6.84 -6.56 -22.93
C GLY A 289 6.99 -5.71 -24.18
N ASN A 290 8.10 -5.89 -24.90
CA ASN A 290 8.32 -5.28 -26.20
C ASN A 290 7.36 -5.95 -27.20
N ARG A 291 6.05 -5.74 -27.01
CA ARG A 291 5.01 -6.20 -27.93
C ARG A 291 5.20 -5.33 -29.17
N GLN A 292 5.79 -5.92 -30.20
CA GLN A 292 5.71 -5.38 -31.55
C GLN A 292 4.24 -5.09 -31.80
N THR A 293 3.92 -3.81 -32.00
CA THR A 293 2.62 -3.33 -32.46
C THR A 293 2.19 -4.20 -33.62
N SER A 294 1.27 -5.13 -33.36
CA SER A 294 0.79 -6.01 -34.41
C SER A 294 -0.08 -5.17 -35.34
N ASN A 295 -0.15 -5.55 -36.62
CA ASN A 295 -0.95 -4.83 -37.62
C ASN A 295 -2.44 -4.70 -37.23
N SER A 296 -2.91 -5.50 -36.26
CA SER A 296 -4.23 -5.45 -35.61
C SER A 296 -4.47 -4.24 -34.69
N ASP A 297 -3.41 -3.58 -34.22
CA ASP A 297 -3.52 -2.41 -33.32
C ASP A 297 -3.83 -1.13 -34.10
N LEU A 298 -3.43 -1.05 -35.38
CA LEU A 298 -3.66 0.13 -36.22
C LEU A 298 -5.16 0.45 -36.44
N PRO A 299 -6.05 -0.53 -36.72
CA PRO A 299 -7.50 -0.30 -36.74
C PRO A 299 -8.07 0.17 -35.39
N LEU A 300 -7.63 -0.42 -34.27
CA LEU A 300 -8.06 -0.06 -32.93
C LEU A 300 -7.59 1.35 -32.54
N ASP A 301 -6.35 1.73 -32.87
CA ASP A 301 -5.81 3.06 -32.67
C ASP A 301 -6.60 4.11 -33.45
N ARG A 302 -6.93 3.84 -34.72
CA ARG A 302 -7.79 4.72 -35.53
C ARG A 302 -9.19 4.84 -34.95
N LEU A 303 -9.75 3.76 -34.41
CA LEU A 303 -11.05 3.79 -33.74
C LEU A 303 -11.00 4.68 -32.48
N VAL A 304 -10.00 4.49 -31.62
CA VAL A 304 -9.80 5.33 -30.43
C VAL A 304 -9.57 6.78 -30.80
N GLN A 305 -8.74 7.07 -31.81
CA GLN A 305 -8.54 8.42 -32.33
C GLN A 305 -9.84 9.04 -32.88
N ARG A 306 -10.70 8.24 -33.51
CA ARG A 306 -12.00 8.71 -34.00
C ARG A 306 -12.94 9.03 -32.84
N ILE A 307 -12.98 8.21 -31.79
CA ILE A 307 -13.74 8.47 -30.55
C ILE A 307 -13.25 9.79 -29.91
N GLN A 308 -11.93 9.95 -29.78
CA GLN A 308 -11.33 11.17 -29.24
C GLN A 308 -11.57 12.40 -30.13
N GLY A 309 -11.54 12.23 -31.46
CA GLY A 309 -11.82 13.29 -32.42
C GLY A 309 -13.28 13.75 -32.37
N LEU A 310 -14.23 12.83 -32.20
CA LEU A 310 -15.63 13.16 -31.95
C LEU A 310 -15.78 13.97 -30.66
N ARG A 311 -15.12 13.54 -29.57
CA ARG A 311 -15.05 14.30 -28.32
C ARG A 311 -14.50 15.71 -28.51
N ALA A 312 -13.37 15.86 -29.19
CA ALA A 312 -12.73 17.17 -29.40
C ALA A 312 -13.62 18.13 -30.22
N LYS A 313 -14.31 17.64 -31.24
CA LYS A 313 -15.26 18.44 -32.04
C LYS A 313 -16.43 18.93 -31.20
N THR A 314 -16.98 18.06 -30.35
CA THR A 314 -18.11 18.43 -29.48
C THR A 314 -17.73 19.50 -28.43
N VAL A 315 -16.49 19.49 -27.94
CA VAL A 315 -16.00 20.49 -26.97
C VAL A 315 -15.65 21.82 -27.67
N ALA A 316 -14.97 21.77 -28.82
CA ALA A 316 -14.48 22.96 -29.52
C ALA A 316 -15.58 23.80 -30.17
N GLN A 317 -16.72 23.18 -30.55
CA GLN A 317 -17.80 23.86 -31.25
C GLN A 317 -18.92 24.34 -30.32
N GLY A 318 -18.79 24.15 -29.00
CA GLY A 318 -19.87 24.44 -28.06
C GLY A 318 -21.14 23.64 -28.40
N CYS A 319 -20.95 22.40 -28.87
CA CYS A 319 -22.03 21.55 -29.32
C CYS A 319 -23.11 21.42 -28.25
N THR A 320 -24.36 21.40 -28.70
CA THR A 320 -25.49 21.18 -27.81
C THR A 320 -25.40 19.77 -27.20
N GLU A 321 -26.00 19.57 -26.03
CA GLU A 321 -26.00 18.28 -25.33
C GLU A 321 -26.48 17.12 -26.22
N GLN A 322 -27.44 17.42 -27.10
CA GLN A 322 -28.01 16.51 -28.11
C GLN A 322 -26.97 16.04 -29.15
N GLU A 323 -26.03 16.90 -29.56
CA GLU A 323 -24.98 16.59 -30.54
C GLU A 323 -23.87 15.72 -29.94
N ALA A 324 -23.55 15.92 -28.67
CA ALA A 324 -22.63 15.03 -27.96
C ALA A 324 -23.23 13.61 -27.82
N MET A 325 -24.53 13.53 -27.60
CA MET A 325 -25.26 12.25 -27.51
C MET A 325 -25.29 11.49 -28.81
N ALA A 326 -25.58 12.17 -29.93
CA ALA A 326 -25.47 11.61 -31.29
C ALA A 326 -24.10 10.92 -31.54
N ALA A 327 -23.02 11.53 -31.03
CA ALA A 327 -21.69 10.96 -31.13
C ALA A 327 -21.51 9.68 -30.30
N ALA A 328 -22.13 9.55 -29.13
CA ALA A 328 -21.99 8.35 -28.28
C ALA A 328 -22.64 7.09 -28.87
N GLU A 329 -23.82 7.16 -29.48
CA GLU A 329 -24.36 5.99 -30.21
C GLU A 329 -23.53 5.71 -31.46
N LYS A 330 -23.05 6.75 -32.17
CA LYS A 330 -22.18 6.50 -33.32
C LYS A 330 -20.92 5.78 -32.91
N VAL A 331 -20.38 6.10 -31.72
CA VAL A 331 -19.28 5.37 -31.11
C VAL A 331 -19.67 3.93 -30.80
N ALA A 332 -20.84 3.68 -30.18
CA ALA A 332 -21.33 2.32 -29.94
C ALA A 332 -21.46 1.50 -31.24
N GLU A 333 -22.10 2.05 -32.28
CA GLU A 333 -22.26 1.41 -33.59
C GLU A 333 -20.90 1.15 -34.29
N LEU A 334 -19.90 2.03 -34.08
CA LEU A 334 -18.54 1.82 -34.58
C LEU A 334 -17.84 0.68 -33.83
N LEU A 335 -18.02 0.59 -32.51
CA LEU A 335 -17.48 -0.48 -31.67
C LEU A 335 -18.09 -1.84 -32.06
N ASP A 336 -19.40 -1.89 -32.31
CA ASP A 336 -20.08 -3.12 -32.71
C ASP A 336 -19.60 -3.62 -34.07
N ARG A 337 -19.50 -2.71 -35.05
CA ARG A 337 -18.96 -3.06 -36.38
C ARG A 337 -17.53 -3.55 -36.31
N TYR A 338 -16.70 -2.91 -35.47
CA TYR A 338 -15.34 -3.37 -35.24
C TYR A 338 -15.32 -4.75 -34.57
N GLY A 339 -16.12 -4.96 -33.52
CA GLY A 339 -16.24 -6.25 -32.85
C GLY A 339 -16.71 -7.39 -33.76
N LEU A 340 -17.66 -7.11 -34.66
CA LEU A 340 -18.14 -8.06 -35.66
C LEU A 340 -17.10 -8.38 -36.76
N SER A 341 -16.19 -7.44 -37.03
CA SER A 341 -15.11 -7.64 -38.02
C SER A 341 -13.98 -8.54 -37.52
N LEU A 342 -13.91 -8.77 -36.21
CA LEU A 342 -12.86 -9.56 -35.57
C LEU A 342 -13.28 -11.03 -35.39
N ASN A 343 -12.32 -11.93 -35.57
CA ASN A 343 -12.51 -13.30 -35.15
C ASN A 343 -12.37 -13.43 -33.61
N GLU A 344 -12.74 -14.59 -33.06
CA GLU A 344 -12.74 -14.80 -31.61
C GLU A 344 -11.34 -14.69 -30.98
N LEU A 345 -10.32 -15.18 -31.67
CA LEU A 345 -8.94 -15.16 -31.19
C LEU A 345 -8.38 -13.73 -31.17
N GLU A 346 -8.70 -12.93 -32.18
CA GLU A 346 -8.34 -11.51 -32.25
C GLU A 346 -9.03 -10.71 -31.15
N LEU A 347 -10.29 -11.04 -30.83
CA LEU A 347 -11.01 -10.40 -29.72
C LEU A 347 -10.39 -10.77 -28.38
N GLN A 348 -10.08 -12.05 -28.15
CA GLN A 348 -9.43 -12.54 -26.91
C GLN A 348 -7.99 -12.01 -26.74
N ALA A 349 -7.30 -11.66 -27.82
CA ALA A 349 -5.95 -11.11 -27.76
C ALA A 349 -5.93 -9.62 -27.33
N GLN A 350 -7.07 -8.93 -27.35
CA GLN A 350 -7.12 -7.52 -26.97
C GLN A 350 -6.91 -7.34 -25.47
N PRO A 351 -6.07 -6.37 -25.06
CA PRO A 351 -5.85 -6.09 -23.66
C PRO A 351 -7.09 -5.43 -23.04
N CYS A 352 -7.44 -5.87 -21.83
CA CYS A 352 -8.30 -5.10 -20.94
C CYS A 352 -7.47 -4.03 -20.22
N GLU A 353 -8.04 -2.84 -20.10
CA GLU A 353 -7.46 -1.68 -19.44
C GLU A 353 -8.54 -0.98 -18.62
N GLY A 354 -8.14 -0.06 -17.75
CA GLY A 354 -9.11 0.75 -17.03
C GLY A 354 -8.77 2.23 -16.95
N ILE A 355 -9.83 3.02 -16.85
CA ILE A 355 -9.78 4.47 -16.76
C ILE A 355 -10.44 4.89 -15.45
N GLY A 356 -9.68 5.60 -14.62
CA GLY A 356 -10.18 6.15 -13.38
C GLY A 356 -10.70 7.58 -13.54
N ILE A 357 -12.01 7.75 -13.41
CA ILE A 357 -12.68 9.04 -13.43
C ILE A 357 -12.70 9.62 -12.01
N GLN A 358 -11.93 10.69 -11.82
CA GLN A 358 -11.89 11.43 -10.57
C GLN A 358 -13.08 12.39 -10.49
N THR A 359 -13.91 12.25 -9.47
CA THR A 359 -14.96 13.25 -9.19
C THR A 359 -14.42 14.34 -8.27
N ASN A 360 -15.11 15.48 -8.19
CA ASN A 360 -14.85 16.52 -7.20
C ASN A 360 -15.59 16.28 -5.86
N ARG A 361 -16.29 15.15 -5.73
CA ARG A 361 -17.25 14.91 -4.65
C ARG A 361 -16.73 13.83 -3.72
N ARG A 362 -16.80 14.04 -2.41
CA ARG A 362 -16.48 13.01 -1.40
C ARG A 362 -17.66 12.08 -1.07
N ARG A 363 -18.87 12.48 -1.45
CA ARG A 363 -20.12 11.76 -1.17
C ARG A 363 -20.85 11.45 -2.47
N ILE A 364 -21.63 10.37 -2.42
CA ILE A 364 -22.49 9.97 -3.53
C ILE A 364 -23.49 11.09 -3.82
N ALA A 365 -23.72 11.37 -5.10
CA ALA A 365 -24.80 12.22 -5.60
C ALA A 365 -25.66 11.45 -6.61
N PRO A 366 -26.84 11.96 -7.00
CA PRO A 366 -27.76 11.25 -7.88
C PRO A 366 -27.16 10.81 -9.23
N ILE A 367 -26.26 11.60 -9.84
CA ILE A 367 -25.53 11.23 -11.07
C ILE A 367 -24.80 9.88 -10.97
N ASP A 368 -24.37 9.49 -9.77
CA ASP A 368 -23.66 8.23 -9.58
C ASP A 368 -24.56 7.00 -9.81
N GLU A 369 -25.88 7.17 -9.82
CA GLU A 369 -26.82 6.10 -10.21
C GLU A 369 -26.74 5.77 -11.71
N CYS A 370 -26.24 6.68 -12.55
CA CYS A 370 -26.06 6.44 -13.98
C CYS A 370 -24.81 5.61 -14.30
N ILE A 371 -23.84 5.53 -13.38
CA ILE A 371 -22.54 4.92 -13.63
C ILE A 371 -22.63 3.44 -14.03
N PRO A 372 -23.42 2.59 -13.33
CA PRO A 372 -23.62 1.21 -13.77
C PRO A 372 -24.28 1.11 -15.15
N ALA A 373 -25.21 2.01 -15.50
CA ALA A 373 -25.87 2.02 -16.80
C ALA A 373 -24.90 2.41 -17.93
N ILE A 374 -24.03 3.39 -17.69
CA ILE A 374 -22.95 3.79 -18.62
C ILE A 374 -21.99 2.62 -18.86
N ALA A 375 -21.53 1.96 -17.79
CA ALA A 375 -20.62 0.83 -17.90
C ALA A 375 -21.27 -0.33 -18.67
N ALA A 376 -22.53 -0.65 -18.34
CA ALA A 376 -23.32 -1.66 -19.02
C ALA A 376 -23.48 -1.37 -20.53
N PHE A 377 -23.71 -0.11 -20.90
CA PHE A 377 -23.92 0.28 -22.30
C PHE A 377 -22.71 -0.02 -23.21
N PHE A 378 -21.49 0.06 -22.66
CA PHE A 378 -20.24 -0.26 -23.35
C PHE A 378 -19.59 -1.57 -22.86
N ASP A 379 -20.35 -2.50 -22.27
CA ASP A 379 -19.85 -3.79 -21.80
C ASP A 379 -18.66 -3.71 -20.83
N CYS A 380 -18.53 -2.61 -20.09
CA CYS A 380 -17.48 -2.40 -19.10
C CYS A 380 -17.89 -2.92 -17.71
N ARG A 381 -16.90 -3.32 -16.91
CA ARG A 381 -17.01 -3.41 -15.46
C ARG A 381 -16.76 -2.04 -14.83
N VAL A 382 -17.36 -1.79 -13.67
CA VAL A 382 -17.15 -0.55 -12.93
C VAL A 382 -17.15 -0.78 -11.43
N TRP A 383 -16.24 -0.12 -10.73
CA TRP A 383 -16.23 -0.05 -9.26
C TRP A 383 -15.85 1.36 -8.80
N SER A 384 -16.06 1.62 -7.51
CA SER A 384 -15.68 2.90 -6.89
C SER A 384 -14.52 2.71 -5.94
N GLU A 385 -13.47 3.52 -6.08
CA GLU A 385 -12.39 3.64 -5.10
C GLU A 385 -12.71 4.76 -4.11
N ARG A 386 -12.46 4.49 -2.82
CA ARG A 386 -12.62 5.45 -1.74
C ARG A 386 -11.42 5.40 -0.82
N ALA A 387 -10.52 6.37 -0.97
CA ALA A 387 -9.49 6.62 0.03
C ALA A 387 -10.01 7.61 1.08
N GLN A 388 -9.54 7.48 2.32
CA GLN A 388 -9.95 8.35 3.42
C GLN A 388 -9.59 9.80 3.09
N GLY A 389 -10.60 10.69 3.11
CA GLY A 389 -10.41 12.11 2.79
C GLY A 389 -10.25 12.46 1.30
N ALA A 390 -10.12 11.46 0.42
CA ALA A 390 -10.05 11.66 -1.02
C ALA A 390 -11.46 11.79 -1.64
N PRO A 391 -11.62 12.49 -2.76
CA PRO A 391 -12.86 12.48 -3.49
C PRO A 391 -13.13 11.10 -4.13
N LEU A 392 -14.40 10.79 -4.38
CA LEU A 392 -14.83 9.56 -5.01
C LEU A 392 -14.21 9.42 -6.39
N ARG A 393 -13.78 8.20 -6.70
CA ARG A 393 -13.24 7.84 -8.00
C ARG A 393 -13.97 6.60 -8.51
N TYR A 394 -14.29 6.58 -9.80
CA TYR A 394 -14.91 5.44 -10.46
C TYR A 394 -13.95 4.88 -11.49
N ILE A 395 -13.71 3.57 -11.44
CA ILE A 395 -12.83 2.87 -12.37
C ILE A 395 -13.71 2.11 -13.35
N PHE A 396 -13.66 2.48 -14.63
CA PHE A 396 -14.23 1.69 -15.72
C PHE A 396 -13.15 0.75 -16.24
N PHE A 397 -13.48 -0.53 -16.41
CA PHE A 397 -12.55 -1.56 -16.82
C PHE A 397 -13.15 -2.43 -17.92
N GLY A 398 -12.37 -2.68 -18.97
CA GLY A 398 -12.83 -3.42 -20.14
C GLY A 398 -11.87 -3.24 -21.32
N LEU A 399 -12.36 -3.48 -22.53
CA LEU A 399 -11.57 -3.22 -23.74
C LEU A 399 -11.25 -1.72 -23.87
N ARG A 400 -10.06 -1.40 -24.37
CA ARG A 400 -9.57 0.00 -24.46
C ARG A 400 -10.55 0.95 -25.15
N SER A 401 -11.16 0.50 -26.24
CA SER A 401 -12.13 1.30 -27.00
C SER A 401 -13.46 1.49 -26.25
N ASP A 402 -13.89 0.46 -25.50
CA ASP A 402 -15.12 0.45 -24.72
C ASP A 402 -15.00 1.38 -23.49
N VAL A 403 -13.87 1.31 -22.76
CA VAL A 403 -13.63 2.21 -21.60
C VAL A 403 -13.48 3.66 -22.01
N THR A 404 -12.88 3.93 -23.18
CA THR A 404 -12.78 5.30 -23.73
C THR A 404 -14.16 5.84 -24.06
N ALA A 405 -15.04 5.02 -24.63
CA ALA A 405 -16.42 5.39 -24.94
C ALA A 405 -17.26 5.61 -23.67
N ALA A 406 -17.08 4.77 -22.65
CA ALA A 406 -17.72 4.93 -21.35
C ALA A 406 -17.31 6.24 -20.66
N GLN A 407 -16.03 6.61 -20.71
CA GLN A 407 -15.56 7.90 -20.22
C GLN A 407 -16.23 9.05 -20.96
N TYR A 408 -16.32 8.97 -22.29
CA TYR A 408 -16.96 10.01 -23.09
C TYR A 408 -18.43 10.20 -22.71
N LEU A 409 -19.19 9.09 -22.59
CA LEU A 409 -20.59 9.15 -22.16
C LEU A 409 -20.76 9.66 -20.72
N TYR A 410 -19.84 9.33 -19.81
CA TYR A 410 -19.84 9.90 -18.46
C TYR A 410 -19.75 11.43 -18.48
N GLU A 411 -18.80 11.99 -19.23
CA GLU A 411 -18.63 13.45 -19.32
C GLU A 411 -19.88 14.14 -19.88
N MET A 412 -20.60 13.46 -20.76
CA MET A 412 -21.85 13.98 -21.33
C MET A 412 -23.00 13.93 -20.35
N VAL A 413 -23.13 12.83 -19.60
CA VAL A 413 -24.12 12.73 -18.51
C VAL A 413 -23.81 13.79 -17.45
N GLU A 414 -22.55 14.08 -17.14
CA GLU A 414 -22.20 15.17 -16.22
C GLU A 414 -22.71 16.53 -16.71
N ARG A 415 -22.49 16.86 -17.98
CA ARG A 415 -23.02 18.09 -18.59
C ARG A 415 -24.55 18.12 -18.57
N ALA A 416 -25.20 16.99 -18.86
CA ALA A 416 -26.65 16.86 -18.81
C ALA A 416 -27.23 17.18 -17.43
N PHE A 417 -26.57 16.67 -16.39
CA PHE A 417 -26.94 17.00 -15.02
C PHE A 417 -26.85 18.50 -14.73
N ASP A 418 -25.81 19.17 -15.22
CA ASP A 418 -25.64 20.60 -15.02
C ASP A 418 -26.69 21.42 -15.80
N THR A 419 -26.89 21.12 -17.09
CA THR A 419 -27.86 21.79 -17.97
C THR A 419 -29.27 21.65 -17.43
N GLU A 420 -29.74 20.41 -17.24
CA GLU A 420 -31.12 20.12 -16.87
C GLU A 420 -31.43 20.60 -15.45
N THR A 421 -30.46 20.51 -14.52
CA THR A 421 -30.63 21.10 -13.19
C THR A 421 -30.77 22.62 -13.28
N ALA A 422 -30.02 23.30 -14.16
CA ALA A 422 -30.12 24.74 -14.36
C ALA A 422 -31.43 25.16 -15.04
N VAL A 423 -31.94 24.35 -15.97
CA VAL A 423 -33.28 24.54 -16.56
C VAL A 423 -34.35 24.39 -15.50
N PHE A 424 -34.32 23.30 -14.71
CA PHE A 424 -35.27 23.07 -13.63
C PHE A 424 -35.29 24.21 -12.61
N ARG A 425 -34.12 24.71 -12.18
CA ARG A 425 -34.02 25.83 -11.22
C ARG A 425 -34.62 27.15 -11.72
N ARG A 426 -34.85 27.29 -13.03
CA ARG A 426 -35.49 28.46 -13.65
C ARG A 426 -36.98 28.25 -13.95
N SER A 427 -37.51 27.06 -13.67
CA SER A 427 -38.91 26.73 -13.94
C SER A 427 -39.86 27.27 -12.88
N ASP A 428 -41.10 27.54 -13.27
CA ASP A 428 -42.17 27.95 -12.35
C ASP A 428 -42.41 26.89 -11.26
N LEU A 429 -42.30 25.61 -11.63
CA LEU A 429 -42.40 24.46 -10.71
C LEU A 429 -41.37 24.56 -9.56
N TYR A 430 -40.16 25.03 -9.83
CA TYR A 430 -39.15 25.23 -8.79
C TYR A 430 -39.42 26.45 -7.91
N GLU A 431 -39.99 27.51 -8.49
CA GLU A 431 -40.38 28.73 -7.77
C GLU A 431 -41.54 28.49 -6.80
N GLU A 432 -42.46 27.56 -7.11
CA GLU A 432 -43.56 27.14 -6.24
C GLU A 432 -43.08 26.37 -4.99
N MET A 433 -41.90 25.73 -5.04
CA MET A 433 -41.34 24.90 -3.96
C MET A 433 -40.57 25.70 -2.89
N LYS A 434 -41.11 26.86 -2.48
CA LYS A 434 -40.49 27.73 -1.47
C LYS A 434 -40.32 26.98 -0.15
N GLY A 435 -39.11 27.00 0.41
CA GLY A 435 -38.75 26.28 1.65
C GLY A 435 -38.10 24.91 1.43
N ASP A 436 -38.41 24.22 0.32
CA ASP A 436 -37.92 22.86 0.03
C ASP A 436 -36.97 22.77 -1.18
N ARG A 437 -36.50 23.91 -1.69
CA ARG A 437 -35.66 24.04 -2.90
C ARG A 437 -34.49 23.06 -2.99
N ARG A 438 -33.81 22.77 -1.88
CA ARG A 438 -32.71 21.80 -1.84
C ARG A 438 -33.21 20.36 -2.05
N SER A 439 -34.29 20.00 -1.38
CA SER A 439 -34.96 18.70 -1.50
C SER A 439 -35.57 18.51 -2.89
N ALA A 440 -36.14 19.58 -3.47
CA ALA A 440 -36.64 19.62 -4.83
C ALA A 440 -35.54 19.37 -5.86
N THR A 441 -34.42 20.11 -5.76
CA THR A 441 -33.25 19.91 -6.65
C THR A 441 -32.73 18.47 -6.58
N ASN A 442 -32.59 17.93 -5.36
CA ASN A 442 -32.15 16.56 -5.19
C ASN A 442 -33.15 15.54 -5.74
N SER A 443 -34.46 15.77 -5.57
CA SER A 443 -35.52 14.89 -6.11
C SER A 443 -35.53 14.91 -7.64
N PHE A 444 -35.38 16.08 -8.24
CA PHE A 444 -35.21 16.25 -9.69
C PHE A 444 -33.99 15.48 -10.21
N GLN A 445 -32.83 15.65 -9.58
CA GLN A 445 -31.61 14.94 -10.00
C GLN A 445 -31.72 13.41 -9.85
N ILE A 446 -32.48 12.91 -8.87
CA ILE A 446 -32.80 11.47 -8.75
C ILE A 446 -33.73 11.02 -9.89
N GLY A 447 -34.73 11.83 -10.26
CA GLY A 447 -35.57 11.56 -11.42
C GLY A 447 -34.75 11.50 -12.71
N LEU A 448 -33.88 12.49 -12.91
CA LEU A 448 -32.99 12.60 -14.07
C LEU A 448 -32.06 11.38 -14.20
N SER A 449 -31.45 10.94 -13.09
CA SER A 449 -30.61 9.74 -13.11
C SER A 449 -31.39 8.50 -13.55
N ARG A 450 -32.65 8.37 -13.11
CA ARG A 450 -33.53 7.25 -13.43
C ARG A 450 -33.94 7.26 -14.90
N GLY A 451 -34.35 8.40 -15.42
CA GLY A 451 -34.69 8.56 -16.84
C GLY A 451 -33.52 8.20 -17.77
N ILE A 452 -32.34 8.78 -17.52
CA ILE A 452 -31.12 8.50 -18.31
C ILE A 452 -30.76 7.01 -18.24
N SER A 453 -30.77 6.41 -17.04
CA SER A 453 -30.41 5.00 -16.86
C SER A 453 -31.40 4.06 -17.58
N ALA A 454 -32.71 4.34 -17.50
CA ALA A 454 -33.73 3.57 -18.18
C ALA A 454 -33.55 3.64 -19.70
N LYS A 455 -33.26 4.83 -20.23
CA LYS A 455 -33.01 5.04 -21.65
C LYS A 455 -31.78 4.29 -22.16
N LEU A 456 -30.64 4.39 -21.47
CA LEU A 456 -29.43 3.64 -21.82
C LEU A 456 -29.68 2.12 -21.82
N GLY A 457 -30.46 1.62 -20.85
CA GLY A 457 -30.87 0.22 -20.79
C GLY A 457 -31.72 -0.20 -21.99
N ALA A 458 -32.72 0.61 -22.36
CA ALA A 458 -33.57 0.35 -23.52
C ALA A 458 -32.79 0.36 -24.85
N MET A 459 -31.87 1.32 -25.02
CA MET A 459 -31.02 1.41 -26.21
C MET A 459 -30.08 0.21 -26.33
N ARG A 460 -29.46 -0.21 -25.22
CA ARG A 460 -28.64 -1.44 -25.20
C ARG A 460 -29.46 -2.65 -25.62
N ALA A 461 -30.64 -2.83 -25.04
CA ALA A 461 -31.50 -3.97 -25.35
C ALA A 461 -31.91 -4.02 -26.83
N ALA A 462 -32.25 -2.87 -27.43
CA ALA A 462 -32.58 -2.77 -28.86
C ALA A 462 -31.37 -3.09 -29.76
N ARG A 463 -30.18 -2.62 -29.37
CA ARG A 463 -28.92 -2.88 -30.07
C ARG A 463 -28.54 -4.35 -30.03
N ASP A 464 -28.59 -4.97 -28.85
CA ASP A 464 -28.26 -6.38 -28.65
C ASP A 464 -29.22 -7.28 -29.47
N GLU A 465 -30.50 -6.91 -29.57
CA GLU A 465 -31.46 -7.59 -30.45
C GLU A 465 -31.11 -7.45 -31.94
N THR A 466 -30.69 -6.27 -32.37
CA THR A 466 -30.29 -6.00 -33.76
C THR A 466 -29.04 -6.80 -34.14
N ILE A 467 -28.04 -6.87 -33.25
CA ILE A 467 -26.81 -7.63 -33.48
C ILE A 467 -27.08 -9.13 -33.54
N ARG A 468 -27.90 -9.65 -32.61
CA ARG A 468 -28.28 -11.07 -32.59
C ARG A 468 -29.03 -11.48 -33.85
N SER A 469 -29.99 -10.67 -34.31
CA SER A 469 -30.76 -10.95 -35.51
C SER A 469 -29.95 -10.82 -36.82
N ALA A 470 -28.99 -9.90 -36.89
CA ALA A 470 -28.20 -9.66 -38.10
C ALA A 470 -27.00 -10.62 -38.26
N SER A 471 -26.33 -11.00 -37.16
CA SER A 471 -25.07 -11.77 -37.21
C SER A 471 -25.19 -13.21 -36.73
N GLY A 472 -26.26 -13.55 -35.99
CA GLY A 472 -26.39 -14.84 -35.30
C GLY A 472 -25.36 -15.09 -34.18
N ARG A 473 -24.47 -14.13 -33.90
CA ARG A 473 -23.41 -14.22 -32.89
C ARG A 473 -23.73 -13.27 -31.73
N ASP A 474 -23.60 -13.77 -30.51
CA ASP A 474 -23.70 -12.94 -29.31
C ASP A 474 -22.28 -12.57 -28.83
N LEU A 475 -21.85 -11.33 -29.09
CA LEU A 475 -20.53 -10.83 -28.72
C LEU A 475 -20.42 -10.48 -27.22
N VAL A 476 -21.55 -10.19 -26.57
CA VAL A 476 -21.58 -9.71 -25.18
C VAL A 476 -21.07 -10.78 -24.19
N PRO A 477 -21.46 -12.07 -24.28
CA PRO A 477 -20.91 -13.13 -23.43
C PRO A 477 -19.40 -13.31 -23.60
N VAL A 478 -18.88 -13.20 -24.83
CA VAL A 478 -17.45 -13.38 -25.12
C VAL A 478 -16.63 -12.26 -24.47
N LYS A 479 -17.03 -10.99 -24.67
CA LYS A 479 -16.40 -9.86 -23.99
C LYS A 479 -16.51 -9.98 -22.47
N SER A 480 -17.67 -10.35 -21.96
CA SER A 480 -17.91 -10.47 -20.51
C SER A 480 -17.01 -11.51 -19.86
N ALA A 481 -16.83 -12.68 -20.49
CA ALA A 481 -15.95 -13.74 -19.97
C ALA A 481 -14.48 -13.29 -19.93
N MET A 482 -14.00 -12.66 -21.00
CA MET A 482 -12.64 -12.12 -21.08
C MET A 482 -12.40 -11.01 -20.04
N ILE A 483 -13.36 -10.09 -19.87
CA ILE A 483 -13.25 -9.02 -18.87
C ILE A 483 -13.23 -9.60 -17.46
N GLU A 484 -14.04 -10.63 -17.17
CA GLU A 484 -14.04 -11.29 -15.86
C GLU A 484 -12.72 -12.01 -15.57
N GLU A 485 -12.15 -12.68 -16.58
CA GLU A 485 -10.83 -13.31 -16.47
C GLU A 485 -9.75 -12.28 -16.16
N GLU A 486 -9.68 -11.18 -16.93
CA GLU A 486 -8.71 -10.11 -16.72
C GLU A 486 -8.92 -9.40 -15.37
N MET A 487 -10.18 -9.20 -14.97
CA MET A 487 -10.53 -8.61 -13.68
C MET A 487 -10.08 -9.49 -12.50
N SER A 488 -10.13 -10.82 -12.64
CA SER A 488 -9.63 -11.75 -11.61
C SER A 488 -8.12 -11.60 -11.38
N LYS A 489 -7.36 -11.20 -12.42
CA LYS A 489 -5.91 -10.98 -12.34
C LYS A 489 -5.54 -9.75 -11.52
N LEU A 490 -6.49 -8.81 -11.34
CA LEU A 490 -6.30 -7.63 -10.49
C LEU A 490 -6.29 -7.96 -8.98
N GLY A 491 -6.77 -9.15 -8.59
CA GLY A 491 -6.79 -9.60 -7.19
C GLY A 491 -7.50 -8.64 -6.24
N LEU A 492 -8.58 -7.99 -6.71
CA LEU A 492 -9.32 -6.98 -5.95
C LEU A 492 -10.35 -7.62 -5.01
N HIS A 493 -10.49 -7.04 -3.82
CA HIS A 493 -11.62 -7.32 -2.93
C HIS A 493 -12.70 -6.25 -3.11
N LEU A 494 -13.77 -6.62 -3.83
CA LEU A 494 -14.91 -5.76 -4.03
C LEU A 494 -16.05 -6.18 -3.09
N SER A 495 -16.59 -5.22 -2.35
CA SER A 495 -17.84 -5.42 -1.62
C SER A 495 -19.00 -4.90 -2.46
N GLN A 496 -20.09 -5.66 -2.48
CA GLN A 496 -21.33 -5.16 -3.06
C GLN A 496 -21.84 -4.00 -2.21
N ARG A 497 -22.12 -2.88 -2.86
CA ARG A 497 -22.76 -1.74 -2.19
C ARG A 497 -24.21 -2.12 -1.90
N SER A 498 -24.68 -1.96 -0.66
CA SER A 498 -26.11 -2.05 -0.40
C SER A 498 -26.82 -0.92 -1.14
N HIS A 499 -27.86 -1.26 -1.91
CA HIS A 499 -28.73 -0.25 -2.47
C HIS A 499 -29.48 0.41 -1.31
N ALA A 500 -29.36 1.74 -1.20
CA ALA A 500 -30.16 2.48 -0.22
C ALA A 500 -31.65 2.22 -0.50
N THR A 501 -32.36 1.70 0.49
CA THR A 501 -33.81 1.49 0.40
C THR A 501 -34.51 2.84 0.38
N GLY A 502 -35.49 2.97 -0.53
CA GLY A 502 -36.44 4.09 -0.66
C GLY A 502 -35.92 5.50 -0.36
N LYS A 503 -35.51 6.24 -1.39
CA LYS A 503 -35.25 7.69 -1.23
C LYS A 503 -36.58 8.43 -1.14
N ARG A 504 -36.76 9.27 -0.10
CA ARG A 504 -37.87 10.23 -0.05
C ARG A 504 -37.66 11.28 -1.14
N VAL A 505 -38.65 11.45 -2.01
CA VAL A 505 -38.60 12.41 -3.12
C VAL A 505 -39.85 13.29 -3.11
N ILE A 506 -39.69 14.53 -3.58
CA ILE A 506 -40.82 15.40 -3.95
C ILE A 506 -41.29 14.93 -5.32
N ARG A 507 -42.54 14.44 -5.39
CA ARG A 507 -43.06 13.72 -6.56
C ARG A 507 -42.95 14.54 -7.84
N ASP A 508 -43.41 15.79 -7.84
CA ASP A 508 -43.45 16.59 -9.08
C ASP A 508 -42.06 16.94 -9.58
N ALA A 509 -41.14 17.29 -8.67
CA ALA A 509 -39.74 17.51 -9.00
C ALA A 509 -39.08 16.22 -9.56
N TYR A 510 -39.36 15.06 -8.94
CA TYR A 510 -38.88 13.77 -9.42
C TYR A 510 -39.42 13.43 -10.81
N THR A 511 -40.73 13.59 -11.05
CA THR A 511 -41.34 13.33 -12.36
C THR A 511 -40.76 14.25 -13.43
N ALA A 512 -40.61 15.55 -13.13
CA ALA A 512 -39.98 16.50 -14.06
C ALA A 512 -38.54 16.08 -14.41
N GLY A 513 -37.77 15.59 -13.41
CA GLY A 513 -36.44 15.04 -13.63
C GLY A 513 -36.46 13.79 -14.49
N GLN A 514 -37.39 12.86 -14.22
CA GLN A 514 -37.53 11.64 -15.00
C GLN A 514 -37.87 11.94 -16.45
N GLU A 515 -38.83 12.83 -16.70
CA GLU A 515 -39.18 13.28 -18.05
C GLU A 515 -37.99 13.92 -18.75
N ALA A 516 -37.22 14.79 -18.07
CA ALA A 516 -36.00 15.37 -18.64
C ALA A 516 -34.98 14.27 -19.00
N GLY A 517 -34.86 13.23 -18.17
CA GLY A 517 -34.00 12.07 -18.44
C GLY A 517 -34.52 11.12 -19.53
N GLU A 518 -35.81 11.09 -19.82
CA GLU A 518 -36.41 10.31 -20.93
C GLU A 518 -36.34 11.10 -22.25
N LYS A 519 -36.64 12.41 -22.16
CA LYS A 519 -36.43 13.46 -23.17
C LYS A 519 -34.96 13.80 -23.36
N PHE A 520 -34.06 13.09 -22.68
CA PHE A 520 -32.65 12.96 -23.01
C PHE A 520 -32.54 12.40 -24.43
N GLU A 521 -32.92 13.19 -25.43
CA GLU A 521 -33.11 12.78 -26.81
C GLU A 521 -31.77 12.71 -27.51
N PHE A 522 -31.54 11.50 -28.01
CA PHE A 522 -30.48 11.11 -28.88
C PHE A 522 -31.10 11.18 -30.29
N ALA A 523 -30.66 12.10 -31.14
CA ALA A 523 -31.10 12.15 -32.54
C ALA A 523 -29.94 11.69 -33.46
N PRO A 524 -30.21 10.91 -34.53
CA PRO A 524 -29.19 10.49 -35.49
C PRO A 524 -28.83 11.67 -36.40
N GLY A 525 -27.97 12.55 -35.90
CA GLY A 525 -27.57 13.79 -36.56
C GLY A 525 -26.20 13.72 -37.23
N ILE A 526 -25.84 12.63 -37.90
CA ILE A 526 -24.75 12.66 -38.90
C ILE A 526 -25.14 11.77 -40.08
N THR A 527 -25.93 12.33 -40.99
CA THR A 527 -26.06 11.81 -42.35
C THR A 527 -24.69 11.85 -43.01
N THR A 528 -24.25 10.67 -43.43
CA THR A 528 -23.07 10.37 -44.24
C THR A 528 -22.81 11.46 -45.27
N THR A 529 -21.67 12.16 -45.15
CA THR A 529 -20.98 12.71 -46.31
C THR A 529 -19.66 11.96 -46.43
N VAL A 530 -19.49 11.42 -47.64
CA VAL A 530 -18.49 10.44 -48.11
C VAL A 530 -17.05 10.87 -47.82
#